data_AF-A0A7V7CQM2-F1
#
_entry.id   AF-A0A7V7CQM2-F1
#
_cell.length_a   1.000
_cell.length_b   1.000
_cell.length_c   1.000
_cell.angle_alpha   90.00
_cell.angle_beta   90.00
_cell.angle_gamma   90.00
#
_symmetry.space_group_name_H-M   'P 1'
#
loop_
_entity.id
_entity.type
_entity.pdbx_description
1 polymer ?
#
loop_
_entity_poly.entity_id
_entity_poly.type
_entity_poly.pdbx_seq_one_letter_code
_entity_poly.pdbx_strand_id
1 'polypeptide(L)'
;MKGKIGPLDLTGGIPLGLEEAFTFGHRTILLEKGDTLFLYTDGVTEAMDGEEQFFTEERLEQVLKDLRNLPIYEMAAGVMKEIDAFVGSAPQADDITMLVLRFNG
;
A
#
# COMPACT_ATOMS: atom_id res chain seq x y z
N MET A 1 -13.11 13.26 -3.45
CA MET A 1 -12.25 14.09 -4.35
C MET A 1 -11.89 13.27 -5.58
N LYS A 2 -12.53 13.48 -6.73
CA LYS A 2 -12.29 12.63 -7.91
C LYS A 2 -10.83 12.74 -8.39
N GLY A 3 -10.13 11.60 -8.46
CA GLY A 3 -8.81 11.47 -9.07
C GLY A 3 -7.60 11.81 -8.18
N LYS A 4 -7.79 12.03 -6.87
CA LYS A 4 -6.67 12.15 -5.93
C LYS A 4 -6.30 10.81 -5.34
N ILE A 5 -5.00 10.56 -5.24
CA ILE A 5 -4.38 9.46 -4.49
C ILE A 5 -3.59 10.12 -3.37
N GLY A 6 -3.60 9.50 -2.20
CA GLY A 6 -2.83 9.96 -1.04
C GLY A 6 -3.05 9.02 0.15
N PRO A 7 -2.17 9.08 1.15
CA PRO A 7 -2.26 8.26 2.34
C PRO A 7 -3.49 8.65 3.19
N LEU A 8 -3.98 7.69 3.96
CA LEU A 8 -4.91 7.97 5.04
C LEU A 8 -4.11 8.35 6.30
N ASP A 9 -4.56 9.39 7.00
CA ASP A 9 -3.96 9.77 8.27
C ASP A 9 -3.99 8.60 9.26
N LEU A 10 -2.82 8.20 9.73
CA LEU A 10 -2.68 7.17 10.75
C LEU A 10 -3.06 7.73 12.14
N THR A 11 -3.66 6.87 12.96
CA THR A 11 -3.87 7.16 14.39
C THR A 11 -2.58 7.00 15.21
N GLY A 12 -1.54 6.40 14.63
CA GLY A 12 -0.35 5.96 15.34
C GLY A 12 -0.66 4.80 16.29
N GLY A 13 0.34 4.43 17.10
CA GLY A 13 0.24 3.38 18.10
C GLY A 13 1.52 2.57 18.20
N ILE A 14 1.44 1.46 18.92
CA ILE A 14 2.52 0.48 19.05
C ILE A 14 2.11 -0.83 18.36
N PRO A 15 3.07 -1.70 17.97
CA PRO A 15 2.77 -3.05 17.55
C PRO A 15 1.89 -3.81 18.55
N LEU A 16 0.95 -4.59 18.02
CA LEU A 16 0.06 -5.41 18.83
C LEU A 16 0.85 -6.40 19.69
N GLY A 17 0.48 -6.53 20.96
CA GLY A 17 1.09 -7.48 21.89
C GLY A 17 2.28 -6.97 22.70
N LEU A 18 2.70 -5.71 22.51
CA LEU A 18 3.76 -5.11 23.33
C LEU A 18 3.28 -4.64 24.71
N GLU A 19 2.06 -4.11 24.79
CA GLU A 19 1.46 -3.64 26.04
C GLU A 19 0.02 -4.13 26.14
N GLU A 20 -0.32 -4.85 27.22
CA GLU A 20 -1.66 -5.40 27.43
C GLU A 20 -2.73 -4.31 27.59
N ALA A 21 -2.36 -3.17 28.18
CA ALA A 21 -3.27 -2.07 28.51
C ALA A 21 -3.18 -0.89 27.53
N PHE A 22 -2.77 -1.11 26.28
CA PHE A 22 -2.77 -0.07 25.25
C PHE A 22 -4.14 0.09 24.59
N THR A 23 -4.63 1.33 24.49
CA THR A 23 -5.88 1.64 23.76
C THR A 23 -5.53 2.14 22.36
N PHE A 24 -5.91 1.36 21.34
CA PHE A 24 -5.72 1.75 19.95
C PHE A 24 -6.71 2.85 19.54
N GLY A 25 -6.18 3.89 18.89
CA GLY A 25 -7.01 4.90 18.26
C GLY A 25 -7.76 4.32 17.07
N HIS A 26 -8.91 4.92 16.75
CA HIS A 26 -9.64 4.60 15.52
C HIS A 26 -10.00 5.90 14.77
N ARG A 27 -10.11 5.79 13.45
CA ARG A 27 -10.61 6.86 12.58
C ARG A 27 -11.70 6.29 11.68
N THR A 28 -12.59 7.17 11.24
CA THR A 28 -13.66 6.84 10.29
C THR A 28 -13.52 7.75 9.09
N ILE A 29 -13.66 7.17 7.91
CA ILE A 29 -13.73 7.90 6.64
C ILE A 29 -15.05 7.57 5.94
N LEU A 30 -15.58 8.52 5.19
CA LEU A 30 -16.74 8.30 4.33
C LEU A 30 -16.24 7.97 2.92
N LEU A 31 -16.61 6.81 2.40
CA LEU A 31 -16.31 6.41 1.02
C LEU A 31 -17.44 6.83 0.10
N GLU A 32 -17.09 7.50 -1.00
CA GLU A 32 -17.99 7.76 -2.11
C GLU A 32 -17.91 6.63 -3.14
N LYS A 33 -18.98 6.44 -3.93
CA LYS A 33 -18.98 5.47 -5.02
C LYS A 33 -17.79 5.72 -5.96
N GLY A 34 -16.96 4.70 -6.14
CA GLY A 34 -15.74 4.71 -6.94
C GLY A 34 -14.46 4.90 -6.13
N ASP A 35 -14.55 5.30 -4.85
CA ASP A 35 -13.37 5.37 -3.99
C ASP A 35 -12.72 3.99 -3.87
N THR A 36 -11.39 4.00 -3.89
CA THR A 36 -10.57 2.80 -3.84
C THR A 36 -9.60 2.90 -2.68
N LEU A 37 -9.58 1.89 -1.82
CA LEU A 37 -8.59 1.70 -0.77
C LEU A 37 -7.54 0.70 -1.24
N PHE A 38 -6.27 1.05 -1.02
CA PHE A 38 -5.13 0.18 -1.22
C PHE A 38 -4.44 -0.01 0.13
N LEU A 39 -4.44 -1.24 0.63
CA LEU A 39 -3.86 -1.61 1.93
C LEU A 39 -2.69 -2.55 1.69
N TYR A 40 -1.60 -2.37 2.44
CA TYR A 40 -0.37 -3.13 2.24
C TYR A 40 0.38 -3.35 3.57
N THR A 41 1.27 -4.35 3.58
CA THR A 41 2.32 -4.52 4.60
C THR A 41 3.60 -3.79 4.18
N ASP A 42 4.43 -3.42 5.15
CA ASP A 42 5.73 -2.76 4.96
C ASP A 42 6.66 -3.49 3.99
N GLY A 43 6.57 -4.82 3.85
CA GLY A 43 7.27 -5.57 2.79
C GLY A 43 7.11 -5.01 1.37
N VAL A 44 6.03 -4.27 1.07
CA VAL A 44 5.90 -3.52 -0.21
C VAL A 44 6.90 -2.38 -0.31
N THR A 45 6.96 -1.53 0.73
CA THR A 45 7.77 -0.31 0.74
C THR A 45 9.23 -0.59 1.08
N GLU A 46 9.49 -1.68 1.79
CA GLU A 46 10.82 -2.16 2.18
C GLU A 46 11.39 -3.18 1.19
N ALA A 47 10.67 -3.50 0.10
CA ALA A 47 11.24 -4.23 -1.02
C ALA A 47 12.52 -3.54 -1.50
N MET A 48 13.59 -4.31 -1.64
CA MET A 48 14.94 -3.78 -1.75
C MET A 48 15.62 -4.29 -3.01
N ASP A 49 16.28 -3.39 -3.74
CA ASP A 49 17.05 -3.75 -4.93
C ASP A 49 18.46 -4.27 -4.59
N GLY A 50 19.24 -4.60 -5.62
CA GLY A 50 20.61 -5.09 -5.45
C GLY A 50 21.61 -4.07 -4.91
N GLU A 51 21.24 -2.79 -4.82
CA GLU A 51 22.03 -1.70 -4.24
C GLU A 51 21.53 -1.29 -2.85
N GLU A 52 20.71 -2.16 -2.23
CA GLU A 52 20.11 -1.94 -0.91
C GLU A 52 19.22 -0.69 -0.85
N GLN A 53 18.63 -0.27 -1.98
CA GLN A 53 17.66 0.83 -2.03
C GLN A 53 16.23 0.30 -1.89
N PHE A 54 15.43 0.97 -1.08
CA PHE A 54 14.02 0.62 -0.88
C PHE A 54 13.12 1.11 -2.02
N PHE A 55 12.00 0.41 -2.22
CA PHE A 55 10.94 0.81 -3.15
C PHE A 55 10.21 2.06 -2.67
N THR A 56 10.04 2.25 -1.36
CA THR A 56 9.44 3.43 -0.71
C THR A 56 7.96 3.71 -1.01
N GLU A 57 7.35 4.52 -0.15
CA GLU A 57 5.95 4.97 -0.31
C GLU A 57 5.78 5.88 -1.53
N GLU A 58 6.78 6.70 -1.86
CA GLU A 58 6.71 7.63 -3.00
C GLU A 58 6.60 6.90 -4.34
N ARG A 59 7.34 5.80 -4.53
CA ARG A 59 7.19 4.99 -5.75
C ARG A 59 5.85 4.28 -5.77
N LEU A 60 5.40 3.73 -4.64
CA LEU A 60 4.08 3.12 -4.55
C LEU A 60 2.98 4.11 -4.95
N GLU A 61 3.01 5.34 -4.43
CA GLU A 61 2.05 6.38 -4.78
C GLU A 61 2.09 6.71 -6.28
N GLN A 62 3.29 6.77 -6.87
CA GLN A 62 3.46 7.01 -8.31
C GLN A 62 2.88 5.87 -9.14
N VAL A 63 3.17 4.61 -8.79
CA VAL A 63 2.61 3.43 -9.47
C VAL A 63 1.09 3.41 -9.38
N LEU A 64 0.51 3.68 -8.21
CA LEU A 64 -0.95 3.74 -8.05
C LEU A 64 -1.58 4.84 -8.91
N LYS A 65 -0.89 5.98 -9.10
CA LYS A 65 -1.35 7.04 -10.01
C LYS A 65 -1.36 6.59 -11.46
N ASP A 66 -0.36 5.84 -11.87
CA ASP A 66 -0.23 5.34 -13.25
C ASP A 66 -1.25 4.23 -13.55
N LEU A 67 -1.56 3.39 -12.55
CA LEU A 67 -2.53 2.30 -12.65
C LEU A 67 -4.00 2.73 -12.43
N ARG A 68 -4.28 3.98 -12.04
CA ARG A 68 -5.62 4.43 -11.58
C ARG A 68 -6.78 4.18 -12.53
N ASN A 69 -6.50 4.08 -13.83
CA ASN A 69 -7.51 3.89 -14.88
C ASN A 69 -7.69 2.42 -15.27
N LEU A 70 -6.88 1.51 -14.71
CA LEU A 70 -7.01 0.08 -14.96
C LEU A 70 -8.19 -0.52 -14.18
N PRO A 71 -8.69 -1.70 -14.61
CA PRO A 71 -9.60 -2.48 -13.80
C PRO A 71 -9.01 -2.77 -12.42
N ILE A 72 -9.84 -2.71 -11.37
CA ILE A 72 -9.36 -2.87 -9.99
C ILE A 72 -8.61 -4.19 -9.76
N TYR A 73 -9.06 -5.28 -10.38
CA TYR A 73 -8.44 -6.59 -10.24
C TYR A 73 -7.03 -6.67 -10.83
N GLU A 74 -6.61 -5.68 -11.63
CA GLU A 74 -5.26 -5.58 -12.17
C GLU A 74 -4.34 -4.73 -11.29
N MET A 75 -4.87 -3.95 -10.33
CA MET A 75 -4.07 -2.99 -9.56
C MET A 75 -2.99 -3.67 -8.70
N ALA A 76 -3.35 -4.70 -7.93
CA ALA A 76 -2.38 -5.42 -7.08
C ALA A 76 -1.30 -6.11 -7.92
N ALA A 77 -1.69 -6.75 -9.02
CA ALA A 77 -0.76 -7.39 -9.95
C ALA A 77 0.16 -6.36 -10.65
N GLY A 78 -0.37 -5.18 -10.97
CA GLY A 78 0.39 -4.07 -11.53
C GLY A 78 1.45 -3.56 -10.55
N VAL A 79 1.08 -3.36 -9.28
CA VAL A 79 2.05 -2.97 -8.24
C VAL A 79 3.11 -4.05 -8.05
N MET A 80 2.73 -5.32 -7.96
CA MET A 80 3.70 -6.42 -7.84
C MET A 80 4.69 -6.44 -8.99
N LYS A 81 4.21 -6.22 -10.23
CA LYS A 81 5.07 -6.17 -11.42
C LYS A 81 6.10 -5.04 -11.35
N GLU A 82 5.73 -3.87 -10.83
CA GLU A 82 6.65 -2.75 -10.66
C GLU A 82 7.67 -3.02 -9.54
N ILE A 83 7.27 -3.72 -8.47
CA ILE A 83 8.19 -4.20 -7.42
C ILE A 83 9.18 -5.20 -8.02
N ASP A 84 8.71 -6.21 -8.74
CA ASP A 84 9.57 -7.21 -9.41
C ASP A 84 10.58 -6.55 -10.35
N ALA A 85 10.14 -5.55 -11.11
CA ALA A 85 11.00 -4.79 -12.01
C ALA A 85 12.05 -3.95 -11.25
N PHE A 86 11.68 -3.40 -10.09
CA PHE A 86 12.58 -2.62 -9.24
C PHE A 86 13.64 -3.49 -8.56
N VAL A 87 13.23 -4.60 -7.91
CA VAL A 87 14.17 -5.49 -7.18
C VAL A 87 15.06 -6.29 -8.12
N GLY A 88 14.60 -6.54 -9.35
CA GLY A 88 15.34 -7.27 -10.37
C GLY A 88 15.62 -8.71 -9.95
N SER A 89 16.90 -9.04 -9.72
CA SER A 89 17.31 -10.38 -9.25
C SER A 89 17.63 -10.44 -7.76
N ALA A 90 17.41 -9.35 -7.02
CA ALA A 90 17.62 -9.34 -5.58
C ALA A 90 16.62 -10.31 -4.91
N PRO A 91 17.03 -11.04 -3.85
CA PRO A 91 16.12 -11.87 -3.09
C PRO A 91 15.08 -11.00 -2.38
N GLN A 92 13.87 -11.55 -2.20
CA GLN A 92 12.82 -10.88 -1.44
C GLN A 92 13.27 -10.67 0.01
N ALA A 93 13.12 -9.44 0.50
CA ALA A 93 13.57 -9.03 1.83
C ALA A 93 12.55 -9.35 2.94
N ASP A 94 11.25 -9.23 2.66
CA ASP A 94 10.15 -9.47 3.61
C ASP A 94 8.85 -9.90 2.90
N ASP A 95 7.86 -10.37 3.66
CA ASP A 95 6.56 -10.82 3.14
C ASP A 95 5.72 -9.66 2.57
N ILE A 96 5.32 -9.81 1.30
CA ILE A 96 4.50 -8.82 0.59
C ILE A 96 3.03 -9.22 0.63
N THR A 97 2.19 -8.36 1.23
CA THR A 97 0.73 -8.51 1.19
C THR A 97 0.08 -7.22 0.72
N MET A 98 -0.89 -7.33 -0.19
CA MET A 98 -1.66 -6.20 -0.72
C MET A 98 -3.15 -6.55 -0.81
N LEU A 99 -4.02 -5.58 -0.51
CA LEU A 99 -5.46 -5.68 -0.67
C LEU A 99 -6.01 -4.41 -1.34
N VAL A 100 -6.82 -4.60 -2.38
CA VAL A 100 -7.48 -3.51 -3.11
C VAL A 100 -8.99 -3.64 -2.95
N LEU A 101 -9.64 -2.57 -2.50
CA LEU A 101 -11.09 -2.51 -2.29
C LEU A 101 -11.66 -1.31 -3.03
N ARG A 102 -12.74 -1.49 -3.79
CA ARG A 102 -13.52 -0.38 -4.38
C ARG A 102 -14.94 -0.38 -3.87
N PHE A 103 -15.36 0.79 -3.40
CA PHE A 103 -16.75 0.98 -2.96
C PHE A 103 -17.64 1.30 -4.17
N ASN A 104 -18.67 0.49 -4.42
CA ASN A 104 -19.55 0.63 -5.59
C ASN A 104 -20.90 1.33 -5.30
N GLY A 105 -21.14 1.73 -4.05
CA GLY A 105 -22.43 2.22 -3.56
C GLY A 105 -23.25 1.14 -2.90
#